data_AF-A0A8U0I0Z0-F1
#
_entry.id   AF-A0A8U0I0Z0-F1
#
_cell.length_a   1.000
_cell.length_b   1.000
_cell.length_c   1.000
_cell.angle_alpha   90.00
_cell.angle_beta   90.00
_cell.angle_gamma   90.00
#
_symmetry.space_group_name_H-M   'P 1'
#
loop_
_entity.id
_entity.type
_entity.pdbx_description
1 polymer ?
#
loop_
_entity_poly.entity_id
_entity_poly.type
_entity_poly.pdbx_seq_one_letter_code
_entity_poly.pdbx_strand_id
1 'polypeptide(L)'
;MTEISPNELSERLQTDEEDVLVLDIRHEEDYDDWHIPGSINVDVYDRLTDDPYAAKDALKELPDGKEIVTVCAAGVASQSATDILLEMGYDATTLTDGMNGWSRVHRSASVPADLDGTFIQVARPGKGCLSHVLISEGEATVFDPSQYIEEYDEILSDHDAELVGVFDTHAHADHVSGAAELANRHSVPYYLHPKDALAIDATPLEDGQTVTVGSLDIEVIHTPGHSEGSVSFDIDGAALITGDTLFHDSVGRVELGVEAGIEDSDVEENAATLYESLQRLLDRSDDTLVLPAHDPGSPEPPVTATLGEVRERNEDLGRGREEFVAELASDIPDHPPNFERVKRTNVGQESVPADELAELELGPNNCAAE
;
A
#
# COMPACT_ATOMS: atom_id res chain seq x y z
N MET A 1 -7.40 -22.46 23.38
CA MET A 1 -7.54 -21.72 22.12
C MET A 1 -6.14 -21.56 21.58
N THR A 2 -5.91 -22.03 20.36
CA THR A 2 -4.66 -21.94 19.64
C THR A 2 -4.78 -20.76 18.70
N GLU A 3 -3.85 -19.83 18.80
CA GLU A 3 -3.86 -18.55 18.08
C GLU A 3 -2.55 -18.42 17.30
N ILE A 4 -2.60 -17.74 16.16
CA ILE A 4 -1.45 -17.40 15.33
C ILE A 4 -1.46 -15.90 15.05
N SER A 5 -0.30 -15.25 15.11
CA SER A 5 -0.20 -13.82 14.80
C SER A 5 -0.22 -13.56 13.28
N PRO A 6 -0.63 -12.36 12.81
CA PRO A 6 -0.54 -11.99 11.40
C PRO A 6 0.86 -12.11 10.81
N ASN A 7 1.89 -11.71 11.56
CA ASN A 7 3.29 -11.81 11.11
C ASN A 7 3.74 -13.28 11.00
N GLU A 8 3.41 -14.11 11.98
CA GLU A 8 3.72 -15.55 11.92
C GLU A 8 2.97 -16.25 10.76
N LEU A 9 1.71 -15.90 10.51
CA LEU A 9 0.99 -16.40 9.34
C LEU A 9 1.65 -15.94 8.04
N SER A 10 2.03 -14.66 7.95
CA SER A 10 2.69 -14.09 6.78
C SER A 10 3.99 -14.82 6.44
N GLU A 11 4.84 -15.09 7.44
CA GLU A 11 6.10 -15.85 7.28
C GLU A 11 5.85 -17.28 6.81
N ARG A 12 4.82 -17.95 7.34
CA ARG A 12 4.46 -19.32 6.93
C ARG A 12 3.97 -19.38 5.49
N LEU A 13 3.17 -18.41 5.06
CA LEU A 13 2.69 -18.33 3.68
C LEU A 13 3.84 -18.11 2.68
N GLN A 14 4.94 -17.46 3.09
CA GLN A 14 6.12 -17.27 2.24
C GLN A 14 7.04 -18.52 2.17
N THR A 15 7.00 -19.39 3.17
CA THR A 15 8.00 -20.47 3.33
C THR A 15 7.48 -21.86 3.01
N ASP A 16 6.18 -22.13 3.22
CA ASP A 16 5.56 -23.44 2.98
C ASP A 16 4.03 -23.33 2.75
N GLU A 17 3.61 -22.93 1.54
CA GLU A 17 2.18 -22.83 1.15
C GLU A 17 1.41 -24.17 1.29
N GLU A 18 2.12 -25.30 1.36
CA GLU A 18 1.48 -26.63 1.38
C GLU A 18 0.93 -27.02 2.76
N ASP A 19 1.35 -26.39 3.87
CA ASP A 19 1.03 -26.84 5.23
C ASP A 19 -0.11 -26.07 5.93
N VAL A 20 -0.51 -24.91 5.40
CA VAL A 20 -1.58 -24.07 5.96
C VAL A 20 -2.74 -23.92 4.99
N LEU A 21 -3.96 -23.93 5.52
CA LEU A 21 -5.16 -23.48 4.83
C LEU A 21 -5.73 -22.28 5.57
N VAL A 22 -5.80 -21.12 4.91
CA VAL A 22 -6.51 -19.96 5.46
C VAL A 22 -7.99 -20.07 5.09
N LEU A 23 -8.84 -20.16 6.10
CA LEU A 23 -10.29 -20.26 5.97
C LEU A 23 -10.93 -18.93 6.39
N ASP A 24 -11.39 -18.16 5.41
CA ASP A 24 -12.17 -16.96 5.64
C ASP A 24 -13.64 -17.31 5.85
N ILE A 25 -14.19 -16.89 6.99
CA ILE A 25 -15.57 -17.15 7.39
C ILE A 25 -16.49 -15.93 7.23
N ARG A 26 -15.99 -14.81 6.69
CA ARG A 26 -16.78 -13.60 6.42
C ARG A 26 -17.79 -13.85 5.30
N HIS A 27 -18.67 -12.87 5.13
CA HIS A 27 -19.56 -12.85 3.97
C HIS A 27 -18.77 -12.90 2.67
N GLU A 28 -19.34 -13.56 1.65
CA GLU A 28 -18.73 -13.68 0.32
C GLU A 28 -18.40 -12.28 -0.26
N GLU A 29 -19.28 -11.30 -0.04
CA GLU A 29 -19.06 -9.91 -0.47
C GLU A 29 -17.81 -9.28 0.17
N ASP A 30 -17.59 -9.46 1.48
CA ASP A 30 -16.41 -8.92 2.18
C ASP A 30 -15.11 -9.62 1.76
N TYR A 31 -15.21 -10.89 1.37
CA TYR A 31 -14.10 -11.70 0.90
C TYR A 31 -13.70 -11.35 -0.53
N ASP A 32 -14.68 -11.20 -1.42
CA ASP A 32 -14.48 -10.83 -2.82
C ASP A 32 -13.86 -9.43 -2.93
N ASP A 33 -14.23 -8.52 -2.02
CA ASP A 33 -13.68 -7.18 -1.93
C ASP A 33 -12.18 -7.19 -1.57
N TRP A 34 -11.79 -7.97 -0.56
CA TRP A 34 -10.38 -8.24 -0.25
C TRP A 34 -10.21 -9.43 0.68
N HIS A 35 -9.11 -10.18 0.51
CA HIS A 35 -8.82 -11.37 1.31
C HIS A 35 -7.32 -11.68 1.36
N ILE A 36 -6.93 -12.56 2.28
CA ILE A 36 -5.56 -13.10 2.34
C ILE A 36 -5.34 -13.97 1.09
N PRO A 37 -4.30 -13.76 0.28
CA PRO A 37 -4.06 -14.56 -0.93
C PRO A 37 -4.00 -16.06 -0.63
N GLY A 38 -4.62 -16.85 -1.52
CA GLY A 38 -4.67 -18.31 -1.40
C GLY A 38 -5.62 -18.83 -0.31
N SER A 39 -6.35 -17.95 0.38
CA SER A 39 -7.43 -18.37 1.28
C SER A 39 -8.63 -18.95 0.52
N ILE A 40 -9.52 -19.61 1.25
CA ILE A 40 -10.83 -20.03 0.75
C ILE A 40 -11.93 -19.38 1.60
N ASN A 41 -13.03 -19.00 0.96
CA ASN A 41 -14.20 -18.51 1.68
C ASN A 41 -15.20 -19.64 1.96
N VAL A 42 -15.69 -19.68 3.19
CA VAL A 42 -16.90 -20.42 3.56
C VAL A 42 -17.76 -19.49 4.40
N ASP A 43 -18.73 -18.82 3.75
CA ASP A 43 -19.64 -17.92 4.44
C ASP A 43 -20.51 -18.67 5.48
N VAL A 44 -20.11 -18.51 6.73
CA VAL A 44 -20.82 -18.99 7.92
C VAL A 44 -20.96 -17.88 8.98
N TYR A 45 -20.68 -16.63 8.64
CA TYR A 45 -20.60 -15.53 9.61
C TYR A 45 -21.88 -15.41 10.44
N ASP A 46 -23.04 -15.25 9.78
CA ASP A 46 -24.35 -15.16 10.44
C ASP A 46 -24.70 -16.42 11.24
N ARG A 47 -24.31 -17.60 10.72
CA ARG A 47 -24.56 -18.88 11.41
C ARG A 47 -23.80 -18.92 12.72
N LEU A 48 -22.55 -18.47 12.73
CA LEU A 48 -21.70 -18.43 13.91
C LEU A 48 -22.16 -17.40 14.94
N THR A 49 -22.78 -16.30 14.51
CA THR A 49 -23.33 -15.29 15.43
C THR A 49 -24.66 -15.70 16.06
N ASP A 50 -25.50 -16.44 15.33
CA ASP A 50 -26.86 -16.81 15.79
C ASP A 50 -26.93 -18.18 16.48
N ASP A 51 -26.41 -19.24 15.84
CA ASP A 51 -26.34 -20.61 16.36
C ASP A 51 -25.07 -21.30 15.83
N PRO A 52 -23.96 -21.27 16.59
CA PRO A 52 -22.66 -21.76 16.14
C PRO A 52 -22.70 -23.19 15.57
N TYR A 53 -23.56 -24.06 16.10
CA TYR A 53 -23.65 -25.45 15.62
C TYR A 53 -24.27 -25.58 14.23
N ALA A 54 -24.99 -24.56 13.74
CA ALA A 54 -25.52 -24.52 12.38
C ALA A 54 -24.43 -24.40 11.32
N ALA A 55 -23.22 -23.94 11.69
CA ALA A 55 -22.07 -23.86 10.78
C ALA A 55 -21.41 -25.23 10.51
N LYS A 56 -21.67 -26.25 11.35
CA LYS A 56 -21.02 -27.56 11.25
C LYS A 56 -21.19 -28.24 9.90
N ASP A 57 -22.34 -28.09 9.25
CA ASP A 57 -22.58 -28.73 7.96
C ASP A 57 -21.74 -28.10 6.84
N ALA A 58 -21.53 -26.79 6.87
CA ALA A 58 -20.72 -26.07 5.89
C ALA A 58 -19.21 -26.32 6.08
N LEU A 59 -18.76 -26.55 7.31
CA LEU A 59 -17.35 -26.76 7.64
C LEU A 59 -16.87 -28.23 7.50
N LYS A 60 -17.71 -29.12 6.94
CA LYS A 60 -17.39 -30.56 6.82
C LYS A 60 -16.50 -30.94 5.65
N GLU A 61 -16.47 -30.14 4.60
CA GLU A 61 -15.80 -30.48 3.33
C GLU A 61 -14.47 -29.73 3.17
N LEU A 62 -13.73 -29.57 4.27
CA LEU A 62 -12.43 -28.91 4.26
C LEU A 62 -11.29 -29.92 3.99
N PRO A 63 -10.20 -29.50 3.33
CA PRO A 63 -9.02 -30.34 3.13
C PRO A 63 -8.47 -30.93 4.44
N ASP A 64 -8.29 -32.25 4.48
CA ASP A 64 -7.64 -32.94 5.60
C ASP A 64 -6.11 -32.81 5.52
N GLY A 65 -5.44 -32.75 6.68
CA GLY A 65 -3.99 -32.87 6.80
C GLY A 65 -3.20 -31.57 6.75
N LYS A 66 -3.88 -30.41 6.62
CA LYS A 66 -3.31 -29.07 6.82
C LYS A 66 -3.78 -28.48 8.14
N GLU A 67 -3.00 -27.57 8.70
CA GLU A 67 -3.50 -26.68 9.77
C GLU A 67 -4.45 -25.65 9.15
N ILE A 68 -5.63 -25.48 9.76
CA ILE A 68 -6.63 -24.52 9.32
C ILE A 68 -6.54 -23.25 10.16
N VAL A 69 -6.13 -22.15 9.54
CA VAL A 69 -6.14 -20.83 10.16
C VAL A 69 -7.45 -20.13 9.81
N THR A 70 -8.33 -19.95 10.79
CA THR A 70 -9.61 -19.27 10.56
C THR A 70 -9.46 -17.76 10.70
N VAL A 71 -10.11 -17.02 9.80
CA VAL A 71 -10.08 -15.56 9.78
C VAL A 71 -11.48 -14.98 9.63
N CYS A 72 -11.75 -13.90 10.36
CA CYS A 72 -12.86 -12.98 10.11
C CYS A 72 -12.35 -11.54 10.21
N ALA A 73 -13.23 -10.53 10.22
CA ALA A 73 -12.81 -9.13 10.29
C ALA A 73 -11.87 -8.82 11.48
N ALA A 74 -12.31 -9.13 12.71
CA ALA A 74 -11.60 -8.79 13.96
C ALA A 74 -11.11 -10.00 14.77
N GLY A 75 -11.17 -11.21 14.20
CA GLY A 75 -10.75 -12.44 14.89
C GLY A 75 -11.74 -12.97 15.95
N VAL A 76 -12.91 -12.34 16.15
CA VAL A 76 -13.88 -12.76 17.19
C VAL A 76 -14.76 -13.90 16.73
N ALA A 77 -15.43 -13.77 15.58
CA ALA A 77 -16.31 -14.82 15.05
C ALA A 77 -15.53 -16.09 14.65
N SER A 78 -14.28 -15.92 14.20
CA SER A 78 -13.41 -17.02 13.80
C SER A 78 -12.98 -17.91 14.97
N GLN A 79 -12.99 -17.41 16.21
CA GLN A 79 -12.78 -18.25 17.41
C GLN A 79 -13.85 -19.33 17.52
N SER A 80 -15.13 -18.97 17.30
CA SER A 80 -16.23 -19.94 17.30
C SER A 80 -16.07 -20.99 16.20
N ALA A 81 -15.64 -20.56 15.00
CA ALA A 81 -15.34 -21.48 13.90
C ALA A 81 -14.20 -22.44 14.26
N THR A 82 -13.13 -21.92 14.88
CA THR A 82 -11.97 -22.71 15.34
C THR A 82 -12.40 -23.78 16.33
N ASP A 83 -13.18 -23.41 17.35
CA ASP A 83 -13.67 -24.36 18.36
C ASP A 83 -14.50 -25.49 17.72
N ILE A 84 -15.35 -25.16 16.74
CA ILE A 84 -16.15 -26.14 15.99
C ILE A 84 -15.26 -27.09 15.18
N LEU A 85 -14.24 -26.56 14.50
CA LEU A 85 -13.30 -27.35 13.70
C LEU A 85 -12.48 -28.31 14.58
N LEU A 86 -12.01 -27.83 15.74
CA LEU A 86 -11.32 -28.65 16.74
C LEU A 86 -12.23 -29.77 17.28
N GLU A 87 -13.51 -29.50 17.55
CA GLU A 87 -14.50 -30.52 17.93
C GLU A 87 -14.73 -31.57 16.83
N MET A 88 -14.61 -31.16 15.56
CA MET A 88 -14.75 -32.03 14.38
C MET A 88 -13.48 -32.84 14.10
N GLY A 89 -12.38 -32.52 14.77
CA GLY A 89 -11.10 -33.24 14.67
C GLY A 89 -10.10 -32.64 13.70
N TYR A 90 -10.34 -31.44 13.18
CA TYR A 90 -9.35 -30.69 12.41
C TYR A 90 -8.28 -30.09 13.33
N ASP A 91 -7.09 -29.88 12.78
CA ASP A 91 -6.09 -29.00 13.39
C ASP A 91 -6.41 -27.57 12.99
N ALA A 92 -6.75 -26.72 13.95
CA ALA A 92 -7.23 -25.37 13.66
C ALA A 92 -6.74 -24.33 14.68
N THR A 93 -6.46 -23.14 14.17
CA THR A 93 -6.01 -21.97 14.92
C THR A 93 -6.77 -20.72 14.47
N THR A 94 -6.85 -19.72 15.33
CA THR A 94 -7.46 -18.43 14.99
C THR A 94 -6.40 -17.40 14.66
N LEU A 95 -6.55 -16.69 13.54
CA LEU A 95 -5.75 -15.51 13.25
C LEU A 95 -6.10 -14.39 14.23
N THR A 96 -5.14 -13.97 15.07
CA THR A 96 -5.37 -12.89 16.03
C THR A 96 -5.65 -11.58 15.31
N ASP A 97 -6.64 -10.83 15.79
CA ASP A 97 -7.17 -9.61 15.18
C ASP A 97 -7.72 -9.77 13.74
N GLY A 98 -7.78 -10.99 13.21
CA GLY A 98 -8.37 -11.27 11.91
C GLY A 98 -7.77 -10.45 10.76
N MET A 99 -8.63 -10.00 9.83
CA MET A 99 -8.24 -9.14 8.72
C MET A 99 -7.72 -7.77 9.18
N ASN A 100 -8.19 -7.25 10.33
CA ASN A 100 -7.63 -6.03 10.92
C ASN A 100 -6.17 -6.24 11.36
N GLY A 101 -5.81 -7.46 11.74
CA GLY A 101 -4.43 -7.85 12.01
C GLY A 101 -3.63 -8.00 10.73
N TRP A 102 -4.20 -8.70 9.74
CA TRP A 102 -3.57 -8.88 8.42
C TRP A 102 -3.25 -7.57 7.71
N SER A 103 -4.14 -6.57 7.83
CA SER A 103 -3.91 -5.26 7.24
C SER A 103 -2.64 -4.60 7.77
N ARG A 104 -2.08 -5.00 8.90
CA ARG A 104 -0.88 -4.39 9.52
C ARG A 104 0.40 -5.18 9.26
N VAL A 105 0.33 -6.23 8.45
CA VAL A 105 1.51 -7.02 8.08
C VAL A 105 2.36 -6.21 7.12
N HIS A 106 3.67 -6.18 7.38
CA HIS A 106 4.68 -5.67 6.47
C HIS A 106 5.60 -6.78 6.01
N ARG A 107 6.09 -6.65 4.79
CA ARG A 107 7.12 -7.49 4.17
C ARG A 107 8.17 -6.58 3.57
N SER A 108 9.43 -6.96 3.61
CA SER A 108 10.49 -6.16 3.00
C SER A 108 11.43 -7.01 2.16
N ALA A 109 11.93 -6.41 1.08
CA ALA A 109 12.92 -7.03 0.21
C ALA A 109 13.83 -5.97 -0.42
N SER A 110 15.05 -6.38 -0.77
CA SER A 110 15.97 -5.52 -1.51
C SER A 110 15.48 -5.29 -2.94
N VAL A 111 15.47 -4.03 -3.36
CA VAL A 111 15.23 -3.61 -4.74
C VAL A 111 16.50 -3.83 -5.57
N PRO A 112 16.44 -4.53 -6.71
CA PRO A 112 17.62 -4.87 -7.52
C PRO A 112 18.09 -3.72 -8.41
N ALA A 113 18.17 -2.50 -7.88
CA ALA A 113 18.67 -1.32 -8.60
C ALA A 113 20.21 -1.27 -8.60
N ASP A 114 20.82 -0.81 -9.69
CA ASP A 114 22.27 -0.60 -9.79
C ASP A 114 22.66 0.73 -9.13
N LEU A 115 22.69 0.74 -7.79
CA LEU A 115 22.97 1.90 -6.96
C LEU A 115 24.19 1.64 -6.05
N ASP A 116 24.94 2.68 -5.73
CA ASP A 116 25.99 2.64 -4.69
C ASP A 116 25.36 2.81 -3.30
N GLY A 117 24.53 1.82 -2.92
CA GLY A 117 23.73 1.84 -1.71
C GLY A 117 22.88 0.58 -1.53
N THR A 118 22.07 0.57 -0.48
CA THR A 118 21.03 -0.43 -0.27
C THR A 118 19.68 0.22 -0.52
N PHE A 119 18.84 -0.42 -1.34
CA PHE A 119 17.49 0.04 -1.59
C PHE A 119 16.52 -1.07 -1.20
N ILE A 120 15.55 -0.74 -0.35
CA ILE A 120 14.62 -1.69 0.25
C ILE A 120 13.22 -1.21 -0.08
N GLN A 121 12.38 -2.13 -0.55
CA GLN A 121 10.95 -1.89 -0.66
C GLN A 121 10.26 -2.61 0.50
N VAL A 122 9.32 -1.92 1.13
CA VAL A 122 8.48 -2.42 2.20
C VAL A 122 7.05 -2.44 1.68
N ALA A 123 6.51 -3.64 1.51
CA ALA A 123 5.14 -3.86 1.11
C ALA A 123 4.24 -4.07 2.32
N ARG A 124 3.01 -3.58 2.24
CA ARG A 124 1.93 -3.84 3.19
C ARG A 124 0.86 -4.67 2.49
N PRO A 125 0.97 -6.02 2.47
CA PRO A 125 0.20 -6.87 1.56
C PRO A 125 -1.31 -6.78 1.78
N GLY A 126 -1.76 -6.57 3.03
CA GLY A 126 -3.17 -6.38 3.33
C GLY A 126 -3.76 -5.06 2.83
N LYS A 127 -2.94 -4.14 2.29
CA LYS A 127 -3.35 -2.82 1.82
C LYS A 127 -2.82 -2.46 0.43
N GLY A 128 -2.01 -3.29 -0.21
CA GLY A 128 -1.42 -2.94 -1.52
C GLY A 128 -0.38 -1.81 -1.48
N CYS A 129 -0.06 -1.23 -0.31
CA CYS A 129 0.87 -0.11 -0.20
C CYS A 129 2.32 -0.57 -0.30
N LEU A 130 3.13 0.26 -0.95
CA LEU A 130 4.56 0.10 -1.13
C LEU A 130 5.23 1.38 -0.61
N SER A 131 6.23 1.18 0.23
CA SER A 131 7.09 2.24 0.77
C SER A 131 8.55 1.85 0.56
N HIS A 132 9.48 2.79 0.69
CA HIS A 132 10.87 2.53 0.33
C HIS A 132 11.84 3.09 1.35
N VAL A 133 12.96 2.39 1.54
CA VAL A 133 14.10 2.84 2.35
C VAL A 133 15.35 2.84 1.47
N LEU A 134 15.93 4.00 1.25
CA LEU A 134 17.18 4.17 0.51
C LEU A 134 18.30 4.46 1.50
N ILE A 135 19.40 3.71 1.43
CA ILE A 135 20.54 3.81 2.34
C ILE A 135 21.82 3.95 1.52
N SER A 136 22.63 4.97 1.80
CA SER A 136 23.96 5.14 1.22
C SER A 136 24.92 5.76 2.24
N GLU A 137 26.15 5.25 2.30
CA GLU A 137 27.19 5.69 3.24
C GLU A 137 26.78 5.80 4.73
N GLY A 138 25.75 5.04 5.15
CA GLY A 138 25.22 5.06 6.52
C GLY A 138 24.14 6.10 6.78
N GLU A 139 23.75 6.89 5.77
CA GLU A 139 22.58 7.78 5.80
C GLU A 139 21.39 7.09 5.11
N ALA A 140 20.17 7.39 5.58
CA ALA A 140 18.95 6.78 5.07
C ALA A 140 17.84 7.80 4.82
N THR A 141 17.01 7.53 3.81
CA THR A 141 15.73 8.21 3.60
C THR A 141 14.60 7.21 3.44
N VAL A 142 13.42 7.58 3.91
CA VAL A 142 12.20 6.77 3.81
C VAL A 142 11.17 7.49 2.95
N PHE A 143 10.53 6.77 2.03
CA PHE A 143 9.50 7.27 1.13
C PHE A 143 8.17 6.58 1.40
N ASP A 144 7.10 7.36 1.45
CA ASP A 144 5.71 6.93 1.67
C ASP A 144 5.51 5.99 2.88
N PRO A 145 6.08 6.28 4.07
CA PRO A 145 5.94 5.39 5.21
C PRO A 145 4.49 5.32 5.69
N SER A 146 4.02 4.11 5.96
CA SER A 146 2.78 3.89 6.71
C SER A 146 2.88 4.40 8.16
N GLN A 147 1.75 4.59 8.83
CA GLN A 147 1.71 4.94 10.26
C GLN A 147 2.40 3.95 11.21
N TYR A 148 2.71 2.72 10.77
CA TYR A 148 3.41 1.69 11.57
C TYR A 148 4.92 1.94 11.53
N ILE A 149 5.34 3.05 12.14
CA ILE A 149 6.68 3.59 11.90
C ILE A 149 7.81 2.78 12.54
N GLU A 150 7.48 1.89 13.47
CA GLU A 150 8.41 0.93 14.07
C GLU A 150 9.04 0.00 13.01
N GLU A 151 8.32 -0.35 11.94
CA GLU A 151 8.83 -1.18 10.84
C GLU A 151 10.04 -0.53 10.15
N TYR A 152 10.02 0.80 10.00
CA TYR A 152 11.15 1.53 9.42
C TYR A 152 12.28 1.70 10.42
N ASP A 153 11.99 1.89 11.71
CA ASP A 153 13.00 1.93 12.77
C ASP A 153 13.80 0.62 12.84
N GLU A 154 13.14 -0.52 12.66
CA GLU A 154 13.78 -1.84 12.61
C GLU A 154 14.71 -1.97 11.40
N ILE A 155 14.27 -1.57 10.21
CA ILE A 155 15.12 -1.56 9.00
C ILE A 155 16.34 -0.66 9.18
N LEU A 156 16.16 0.55 9.71
CA LEU A 156 17.26 1.47 9.99
C LEU A 156 18.27 0.87 10.97
N SER A 157 17.78 0.21 12.02
CA SER A 157 18.63 -0.47 13.02
C SER A 157 19.40 -1.65 12.42
N ASP A 158 18.75 -2.49 11.60
CA ASP A 158 19.37 -3.67 10.99
C ASP A 158 20.50 -3.31 10.01
N HIS A 159 20.45 -2.10 9.46
CA HIS A 159 21.44 -1.57 8.52
C HIS A 159 22.44 -0.58 9.14
N ASP A 160 22.39 -0.36 10.47
CA ASP A 160 23.20 0.64 11.18
C ASP A 160 23.13 2.04 10.51
N ALA A 161 21.95 2.44 10.01
CA ALA A 161 21.76 3.67 9.23
C ALA A 161 21.10 4.80 10.03
N GLU A 162 21.55 6.04 9.80
CA GLU A 162 20.97 7.26 10.37
C GLU A 162 19.94 7.84 9.40
N LEU A 163 18.69 7.94 9.82
CA LEU A 163 17.66 8.62 9.04
C LEU A 163 18.03 10.11 8.89
N VAL A 164 17.98 10.63 7.66
CA VAL A 164 18.28 12.05 7.36
C VAL A 164 17.11 12.79 6.71
N GLY A 165 16.07 12.08 6.28
CA GLY A 165 14.87 12.68 5.70
C GLY A 165 13.76 11.66 5.44
N VAL A 166 12.52 12.14 5.48
CA VAL A 166 11.33 11.34 5.17
C VAL A 166 10.51 12.07 4.12
N PHE A 167 10.02 11.35 3.11
CA PHE A 167 9.36 11.90 1.94
C PHE A 167 8.00 11.26 1.78
N ASP A 168 7.01 12.06 1.40
CA ASP A 168 5.79 11.55 0.77
C ASP A 168 5.77 11.98 -0.70
N THR A 169 5.41 11.06 -1.59
CA THR A 169 5.17 11.32 -3.01
C THR A 169 3.93 12.18 -3.21
N HIS A 170 2.91 12.01 -2.36
CA HIS A 170 1.67 12.78 -2.37
C HIS A 170 0.93 12.65 -1.03
N ALA A 171 -0.12 13.43 -0.83
CA ALA A 171 -1.06 13.20 0.27
C ALA A 171 -1.97 11.99 -0.05
N HIS A 172 -1.58 10.83 0.48
CA HIS A 172 -2.25 9.53 0.31
C HIS A 172 -3.75 9.59 0.67
N ALA A 173 -4.55 8.73 0.03
CA ALA A 173 -6.00 8.67 0.23
C ALA A 173 -6.48 7.33 0.83
N ASP A 174 -5.61 6.33 0.90
CA ASP A 174 -5.89 4.94 1.26
C ASP A 174 -5.30 4.53 2.63
N HIS A 175 -4.27 5.25 3.07
CA HIS A 175 -3.63 5.08 4.38
C HIS A 175 -3.20 6.43 4.97
N VAL A 176 -3.03 6.48 6.29
CA VAL A 176 -2.48 7.64 6.98
C VAL A 176 -0.96 7.55 6.95
N SER A 177 -0.33 8.60 6.43
CA SER A 177 1.12 8.68 6.34
C SER A 177 1.75 8.76 7.75
N GLY A 178 2.78 7.95 7.96
CA GLY A 178 3.65 8.01 9.12
C GLY A 178 4.76 9.05 8.98
N ALA A 179 4.86 9.76 7.86
CA ALA A 179 6.04 10.53 7.50
C ALA A 179 6.35 11.65 8.49
N ALA A 180 5.33 12.42 8.88
CA ALA A 180 5.50 13.50 9.84
C ALA A 180 5.91 13.00 11.24
N GLU A 181 5.34 11.88 11.70
CA GLU A 181 5.67 11.30 13.00
C GLU A 181 7.07 10.67 13.01
N LEU A 182 7.42 9.91 11.96
CA LEU A 182 8.76 9.34 11.80
C LEU A 182 9.83 10.44 11.73
N ALA A 183 9.59 11.49 10.94
CA ALA A 183 10.51 12.61 10.83
C ALA A 183 10.71 13.33 12.17
N ASN A 184 9.62 13.56 12.92
CA ASN A 184 9.67 14.18 14.25
C ASN A 184 10.42 13.28 15.26
N ARG A 185 10.16 11.97 15.26
CA ARG A 185 10.84 10.98 16.12
C ARG A 185 12.36 11.03 15.96
N HIS A 186 12.85 11.19 14.74
CA HIS A 186 14.28 11.27 14.42
C HIS A 186 14.81 12.71 14.35
N SER A 187 13.96 13.72 14.50
CA SER A 187 14.33 15.15 14.35
C SER A 187 14.94 15.48 12.99
N VAL A 188 14.39 14.89 11.93
CA VAL A 188 14.79 15.10 10.53
C VAL A 188 13.71 15.84 9.75
N PRO A 189 14.01 16.37 8.55
CA PRO A 189 13.00 16.99 7.72
C PRO A 189 11.98 15.98 7.18
N TYR A 190 10.70 16.34 7.27
CA TYR A 190 9.62 15.76 6.49
C TYR A 190 9.47 16.56 5.19
N TYR A 191 9.50 15.90 4.05
CA TYR A 191 9.40 16.47 2.71
C TYR A 191 8.05 16.13 2.07
N LEU A 192 7.32 17.16 1.63
CA LEU A 192 6.06 17.02 0.90
C LEU A 192 5.90 18.22 -0.05
N HIS A 193 5.26 18.01 -1.19
CA HIS A 193 4.97 19.10 -2.10
C HIS A 193 3.93 20.08 -1.50
N PRO A 194 4.12 21.40 -1.61
CA PRO A 194 3.27 22.39 -0.93
C PRO A 194 1.79 22.38 -1.35
N LYS A 195 1.45 21.80 -2.50
CA LYS A 195 0.05 21.65 -2.93
C LYS A 195 -0.71 20.55 -2.17
N ASP A 196 0.01 19.59 -1.60
CA ASP A 196 -0.57 18.55 -0.75
C ASP A 196 -0.38 18.87 0.75
N ALA A 197 0.43 19.88 1.08
CA ALA A 197 0.69 20.31 2.46
C ALA A 197 -0.22 21.47 2.93
N LEU A 198 -1.56 21.28 2.93
CA LEU A 198 -2.51 22.39 3.16
C LEU A 198 -2.48 23.00 4.57
N ALA A 199 -2.32 22.16 5.60
CA ALA A 199 -2.28 22.56 7.01
C ALA A 199 -1.28 21.72 7.83
N ILE A 200 -0.32 21.10 7.16
CA ILE A 200 0.77 20.32 7.74
C ILE A 200 2.10 21.07 7.54
N ASP A 201 2.97 21.02 8.55
CA ASP A 201 4.30 21.63 8.46
C ASP A 201 5.27 20.64 7.81
N ALA A 202 5.71 20.96 6.59
CA ALA A 202 6.60 20.14 5.80
C ALA A 202 7.65 21.00 5.08
N THR A 203 8.80 20.41 4.83
CA THR A 203 9.84 20.99 3.97
C THR A 203 9.36 20.89 2.52
N PRO A 204 9.21 22.01 1.80
CA PRO A 204 8.61 22.00 0.47
C PRO A 204 9.52 21.29 -0.53
N LEU A 205 8.92 20.41 -1.31
CA LEU A 205 9.53 19.84 -2.51
C LEU A 205 9.25 20.73 -3.73
N GLU A 206 10.28 21.00 -4.53
CA GLU A 206 10.19 21.77 -5.78
C GLU A 206 10.61 20.93 -7.00
N ASP A 207 10.01 21.18 -8.17
CA ASP A 207 10.39 20.50 -9.42
C ASP A 207 11.87 20.74 -9.77
N GLY A 208 12.60 19.66 -10.05
CA GLY A 208 14.03 19.68 -10.34
C GLY A 208 14.94 19.91 -9.13
N GLN A 209 14.39 19.92 -7.91
CA GLN A 209 15.19 19.90 -6.69
C GLN A 209 15.97 18.58 -6.60
N THR A 210 17.21 18.65 -6.14
CA THR A 210 18.01 17.45 -5.81
C THR A 210 18.25 17.40 -4.31
N VAL A 211 18.01 16.23 -3.70
CA VAL A 211 18.39 15.91 -2.32
C VAL A 211 19.42 14.79 -2.35
N THR A 212 20.54 14.96 -1.67
CA THR A 212 21.63 13.97 -1.63
C THR A 212 21.54 13.16 -0.34
N VAL A 213 21.77 11.85 -0.43
CA VAL A 213 21.85 10.90 0.69
C VAL A 213 23.10 10.05 0.49
N GLY A 214 24.09 10.18 1.37
CA GLY A 214 25.41 9.58 1.15
C GLY A 214 25.99 10.00 -0.20
N SER A 215 26.18 9.03 -1.10
CA SER A 215 26.70 9.26 -2.45
C SER A 215 25.64 9.34 -3.56
N LEU A 216 24.35 9.18 -3.23
CA LEU A 216 23.24 9.12 -4.20
C LEU A 216 22.52 10.46 -4.30
N ASP A 217 22.13 10.85 -5.52
CA ASP A 217 21.28 12.01 -5.76
C ASP A 217 19.83 11.58 -6.04
N ILE A 218 18.88 12.25 -5.38
CA ILE A 218 17.43 12.08 -5.56
C ILE A 218 16.89 13.34 -6.25
N GLU A 219 16.54 13.26 -7.53
CA GLU A 219 15.88 14.33 -8.27
C GLU A 219 14.36 14.26 -8.08
N VAL A 220 13.77 15.38 -7.67
CA VAL A 220 12.33 15.56 -7.54
C VAL A 220 11.73 15.94 -8.89
N ILE A 221 10.70 15.22 -9.32
CA ILE A 221 9.95 15.50 -10.55
C ILE A 221 8.51 15.78 -10.13
N HIS A 222 8.00 17.00 -10.34
CA HIS A 222 6.60 17.29 -10.07
C HIS A 222 5.70 16.60 -11.11
N THR A 223 4.87 15.68 -10.67
CA THR A 223 4.03 14.82 -11.51
C THR A 223 2.56 14.91 -11.11
N PRO A 224 1.95 16.10 -11.20
CA PRO A 224 0.55 16.28 -10.83
C PRO A 224 -0.37 15.45 -11.73
N GLY A 225 -1.54 15.11 -11.20
CA GLY A 225 -2.56 14.34 -11.90
C GLY A 225 -3.40 13.55 -10.91
N HIS A 226 -2.75 12.64 -10.19
CA HIS A 226 -3.38 11.88 -9.11
C HIS A 226 -3.75 12.75 -7.90
N SER A 227 -2.79 13.59 -7.49
CA SER A 227 -3.03 14.78 -6.68
C SER A 227 -2.38 15.99 -7.33
N GLU A 228 -2.80 17.19 -6.93
CA GLU A 228 -2.12 18.40 -7.36
C GLU A 228 -0.64 18.46 -6.93
N GLY A 229 -0.30 17.86 -5.78
CA GLY A 229 1.05 17.83 -5.22
C GLY A 229 1.87 16.60 -5.54
N SER A 230 1.36 15.65 -6.33
CA SER A 230 2.08 14.42 -6.66
C SER A 230 3.48 14.69 -7.23
N VAL A 231 4.49 14.02 -6.68
CA VAL A 231 5.88 14.03 -7.16
C VAL A 231 6.38 12.61 -7.37
N SER A 232 7.34 12.46 -8.28
CA SER A 232 8.16 11.26 -8.47
C SER A 232 9.61 11.57 -8.10
N PHE A 233 10.38 10.54 -7.74
CA PHE A 233 11.79 10.65 -7.37
C PHE A 233 12.65 9.79 -8.27
N ASP A 234 13.55 10.43 -9.03
CA ASP A 234 14.56 9.76 -9.85
C ASP A 234 15.86 9.63 -9.03
N ILE A 235 16.34 8.39 -8.86
CA ILE A 235 17.50 8.05 -8.05
C ILE A 235 18.63 7.64 -8.99
N ASP A 236 19.57 8.55 -9.23
CA ASP A 236 20.72 8.40 -10.13
C ASP A 236 20.40 7.86 -11.55
N GLY A 237 19.16 8.01 -12.03
CA GLY A 237 18.67 7.43 -13.29
C GLY A 237 18.47 5.92 -13.28
N ALA A 238 18.76 5.23 -12.17
CA ALA A 238 18.66 3.78 -12.04
C ALA A 238 17.28 3.34 -11.54
N ALA A 239 16.63 4.14 -10.71
CA ALA A 239 15.31 3.85 -10.14
C ALA A 239 14.44 5.09 -10.11
N LEU A 240 13.13 4.90 -10.24
CA LEU A 240 12.12 5.94 -10.30
C LEU A 240 10.96 5.56 -9.37
N ILE A 241 10.87 6.23 -8.22
CA ILE A 241 9.71 6.15 -7.33
C ILE A 241 8.61 7.02 -7.93
N THR A 242 7.49 6.42 -8.35
CA THR A 242 6.46 7.11 -9.13
C THR A 242 5.24 7.53 -8.33
N GLY A 243 5.19 7.21 -7.03
CA GLY A 243 3.99 7.38 -6.22
C GLY A 243 2.80 6.71 -6.89
N ASP A 244 1.67 7.41 -6.90
CA ASP A 244 0.46 7.01 -7.63
C ASP A 244 0.31 7.72 -8.98
N THR A 245 1.41 8.22 -9.56
CA THR A 245 1.38 8.80 -10.92
C THR A 245 1.37 7.69 -11.98
N LEU A 246 2.30 6.74 -11.86
CA LEU A 246 2.51 5.67 -12.84
C LEU A 246 2.57 4.32 -12.11
N PHE A 247 1.70 3.41 -12.51
CA PHE A 247 1.76 2.01 -12.12
C PHE A 247 2.33 1.15 -13.24
N HIS A 248 2.53 -0.10 -12.89
CA HIS A 248 3.08 -1.13 -13.74
C HIS A 248 2.18 -1.48 -14.92
N ASP A 249 0.87 -1.62 -14.68
CA ASP A 249 -0.11 -2.03 -15.67
C ASP A 249 -1.20 -0.95 -15.91
N SER A 250 -1.20 0.15 -15.14
CA SER A 250 -2.14 1.27 -15.28
C SER A 250 -1.54 2.60 -14.79
N VAL A 251 -2.37 3.63 -14.57
CA VAL A 251 -1.94 4.96 -14.11
C VAL A 251 -2.77 5.44 -12.91
N GLY A 252 -2.37 6.56 -12.30
CA GLY A 252 -3.13 7.20 -11.23
C GLY A 252 -4.56 7.55 -11.59
N ARG A 253 -5.51 7.31 -10.68
CA ARG A 253 -6.85 7.91 -10.75
C ARG A 253 -6.78 9.40 -10.45
N VAL A 254 -7.78 10.19 -10.86
CA VAL A 254 -7.67 11.66 -10.94
C VAL A 254 -8.79 12.43 -10.24
N GLU A 255 -9.77 11.73 -9.68
CA GLU A 255 -11.00 12.28 -9.11
C GLU A 255 -10.97 12.41 -7.57
N LEU A 256 -10.10 11.67 -6.87
CA LEU A 256 -10.10 11.58 -5.41
C LEU A 256 -9.97 12.93 -4.69
N GLY A 257 -9.14 13.84 -5.21
CA GLY A 257 -8.98 15.17 -4.61
C GLY A 257 -10.20 16.06 -4.79
N VAL A 258 -10.83 15.97 -5.97
CA VAL A 258 -12.06 16.69 -6.30
C VAL A 258 -13.21 16.20 -5.42
N GLU A 259 -13.39 14.88 -5.30
CA GLU A 259 -14.46 14.29 -4.50
C GLU A 259 -14.31 14.53 -3.00
N ALA A 260 -13.06 14.55 -2.50
CA ALA A 260 -12.78 14.91 -1.10
C ALA A 260 -13.03 16.40 -0.79
N GLY A 261 -13.24 17.24 -1.81
CA GLY A 261 -13.40 18.69 -1.70
C GLY A 261 -12.09 19.41 -1.37
N ILE A 262 -10.96 18.81 -1.76
CA ILE A 262 -9.60 19.31 -1.52
C ILE A 262 -9.07 20.05 -2.74
N GLU A 263 -9.51 19.64 -3.94
CA GLU A 263 -9.11 20.23 -5.22
C GLU A 263 -10.31 20.92 -5.88
N ASP A 264 -10.05 22.10 -6.48
CA ASP A 264 -11.06 22.90 -7.19
C ASP A 264 -11.12 22.57 -8.71
N SER A 265 -10.24 21.71 -9.21
CA SER A 265 -10.16 21.27 -10.60
C SER A 265 -11.30 20.29 -10.97
N ASP A 266 -11.40 19.98 -12.27
CA ASP A 266 -12.26 18.90 -12.75
C ASP A 266 -11.45 17.67 -13.19
N VAL A 267 -12.14 16.53 -13.30
CA VAL A 267 -11.55 15.22 -13.64
C VAL A 267 -10.85 15.25 -15.00
N GLU A 268 -11.41 15.97 -15.99
CA GLU A 268 -10.81 16.07 -17.33
C GLU A 268 -9.50 16.88 -17.31
N GLU A 269 -9.44 17.96 -16.53
CA GLU A 269 -8.25 18.77 -16.31
C GLU A 269 -7.16 17.98 -15.58
N ASN A 270 -7.52 17.21 -14.55
CA ASN A 270 -6.58 16.35 -13.82
C ASN A 270 -6.04 15.23 -14.73
N ALA A 271 -6.89 14.57 -15.53
CA ALA A 271 -6.45 13.56 -16.51
C ALA A 271 -5.52 14.15 -17.57
N ALA A 272 -5.84 15.34 -18.08
CA ALA A 272 -4.97 16.04 -19.03
C ALA A 272 -3.61 16.39 -18.42
N THR A 273 -3.58 16.72 -17.12
CA THR A 273 -2.37 17.04 -16.37
C THR A 273 -1.53 15.78 -16.12
N LEU A 274 -2.17 14.67 -15.71
CA LEU A 274 -1.54 13.37 -15.54
C LEU A 274 -0.86 12.90 -16.84
N TYR A 275 -1.52 13.07 -17.99
CA TYR A 275 -0.93 12.73 -19.29
C TYR A 275 0.41 13.42 -19.51
N GLU A 276 0.51 14.73 -19.24
CA GLU A 276 1.76 15.48 -19.40
C GLU A 276 2.83 15.02 -18.39
N SER A 277 2.44 14.72 -17.15
CA SER A 277 3.33 14.15 -16.13
C SER A 277 3.91 12.80 -16.56
N LEU A 278 3.08 11.92 -17.13
CA LEU A 278 3.52 10.63 -17.68
C LEU A 278 4.53 10.82 -18.81
N GLN A 279 4.30 11.77 -19.72
CA GLN A 279 5.28 12.04 -20.80
C GLN A 279 6.66 12.44 -20.25
N ARG A 280 6.72 13.18 -19.13
CA ARG A 280 7.98 13.56 -18.48
C ARG A 280 8.72 12.35 -17.90
N LEU A 281 8.01 11.43 -17.25
CA LEU A 281 8.59 10.19 -16.72
C LEU A 281 9.07 9.27 -17.84
N LEU A 282 8.32 9.24 -18.95
CA LEU A 282 8.65 8.52 -20.17
C LEU A 282 9.82 9.13 -20.97
N ASP A 283 10.52 10.16 -20.49
CA ASP A 283 11.78 10.61 -21.10
C ASP A 283 13.01 9.92 -20.49
N ARG A 284 12.83 9.03 -19.51
CA ARG A 284 13.91 8.25 -18.85
C ARG A 284 14.30 6.99 -19.62
N SER A 285 15.41 6.38 -19.18
CA SER A 285 15.95 5.16 -19.79
C SER A 285 14.98 4.00 -19.65
N ASP A 286 14.88 3.15 -20.68
CA ASP A 286 14.06 1.94 -20.60
C ASP A 286 14.56 0.95 -19.54
N ASP A 287 15.84 1.05 -19.13
CA ASP A 287 16.45 0.22 -18.07
C ASP A 287 16.12 0.73 -16.63
N THR A 288 15.55 1.93 -16.48
CA THR A 288 15.20 2.49 -15.16
C THR A 288 14.12 1.65 -14.48
N LEU A 289 14.31 1.26 -13.22
CA LEU A 289 13.31 0.53 -12.45
C LEU A 289 12.17 1.45 -12.00
N VAL A 290 10.92 1.09 -12.28
CA VAL A 290 9.71 1.80 -11.87
C VAL A 290 9.16 1.19 -10.58
N LEU A 291 8.96 2.06 -9.58
CA LEU A 291 8.57 1.74 -8.22
C LEU A 291 7.36 2.58 -7.80
N PRO A 292 6.12 2.07 -7.98
CA PRO A 292 4.93 2.78 -7.53
C PRO A 292 4.79 2.78 -6.00
N ALA A 293 3.91 3.63 -5.46
CA ALA A 293 3.49 3.60 -4.06
C ALA A 293 2.38 2.56 -3.80
N HIS A 294 1.76 2.02 -4.85
CA HIS A 294 0.76 0.97 -4.76
C HIS A 294 0.93 -0.11 -5.83
N ASP A 295 0.55 -1.33 -5.46
CA ASP A 295 0.36 -2.46 -6.36
C ASP A 295 -0.95 -3.16 -5.98
N PRO A 296 -1.98 -3.18 -6.87
CA PRO A 296 -3.29 -3.72 -6.55
C PRO A 296 -3.24 -5.16 -6.00
N GLY A 297 -4.06 -5.42 -5.00
CA GLY A 297 -4.11 -6.73 -4.34
C GLY A 297 -3.12 -6.85 -3.19
N SER A 298 -2.32 -7.91 -3.19
CA SER A 298 -1.42 -8.27 -2.09
C SER A 298 0.01 -8.41 -2.57
N PRO A 299 0.77 -7.31 -2.66
CA PRO A 299 2.11 -7.29 -3.22
C PRO A 299 3.09 -8.17 -2.46
N GLU A 300 3.96 -8.85 -3.21
CA GLU A 300 5.15 -9.51 -2.69
C GLU A 300 6.39 -8.73 -3.13
N PRO A 301 7.14 -8.11 -2.22
CA PRO A 301 8.30 -7.31 -2.58
C PRO A 301 9.48 -8.22 -3.01
N PRO A 302 10.33 -7.79 -3.97
CA PRO A 302 10.28 -6.50 -4.64
C PRO A 302 9.31 -6.49 -5.82
N VAL A 303 8.38 -5.55 -5.82
CA VAL A 303 7.47 -5.19 -6.91
C VAL A 303 8.17 -4.14 -7.77
N THR A 304 8.79 -4.59 -8.86
CA THR A 304 9.55 -3.75 -9.79
C THR A 304 9.40 -4.20 -11.22
N ALA A 305 9.45 -3.25 -12.15
CA ALA A 305 9.61 -3.51 -13.58
C ALA A 305 10.46 -2.41 -14.21
N THR A 306 11.13 -2.70 -15.31
CA THR A 306 11.84 -1.65 -16.05
C THR A 306 10.84 -0.74 -16.76
N LEU A 307 11.22 0.52 -17.01
CA LEU A 307 10.37 1.45 -17.74
C LEU A 307 10.03 0.92 -19.14
N GLY A 308 10.95 0.19 -19.78
CA GLY A 308 10.70 -0.51 -21.04
C GLY A 308 9.58 -1.56 -20.91
N GLU A 309 9.60 -2.39 -19.87
CA GLU A 309 8.54 -3.37 -19.59
C GLU A 309 7.20 -2.69 -19.30
N VAL A 310 7.20 -1.62 -18.51
CA VAL A 310 5.99 -0.83 -18.20
C VAL A 310 5.37 -0.26 -19.48
N ARG A 311 6.16 0.32 -20.40
CA ARG A 311 5.65 0.79 -21.70
C ARG A 311 5.02 -0.31 -22.55
N GLU A 312 5.54 -1.53 -22.46
CA GLU A 312 5.04 -2.64 -23.27
C GLU A 312 3.70 -3.19 -22.76
N ARG A 313 3.46 -3.15 -21.44
CA ARG A 313 2.27 -3.76 -20.81
C ARG A 313 1.18 -2.77 -20.39
N ASN A 314 1.54 -1.52 -20.08
CA ASN A 314 0.60 -0.49 -19.67
C ASN A 314 -0.04 0.16 -20.91
N GLU A 315 -1.29 -0.23 -21.20
CA GLU A 315 -2.00 0.20 -22.40
C GLU A 315 -2.25 1.72 -22.43
N ASP A 316 -2.36 2.37 -21.26
CA ASP A 316 -2.64 3.81 -21.15
C ASP A 316 -1.50 4.68 -21.70
N LEU A 317 -0.26 4.21 -21.59
CA LEU A 317 0.91 4.92 -22.09
C LEU A 317 0.96 4.97 -23.62
N GLY A 318 0.20 4.10 -24.30
CA GLY A 318 0.06 4.08 -25.76
C GLY A 318 -1.04 5.00 -26.29
N ARG A 319 -1.93 5.50 -25.42
CA ARG A 319 -3.09 6.31 -25.81
C ARG A 319 -2.66 7.73 -26.22
N GLY A 320 -3.37 8.31 -27.19
CA GLY A 320 -3.23 9.75 -27.47
C GLY A 320 -3.92 10.58 -26.39
N ARG A 321 -3.46 11.81 -26.15
CA ARG A 321 -4.00 12.72 -25.10
C ARG A 321 -5.53 12.80 -25.02
N GLU A 322 -6.23 12.94 -26.15
CA GLU A 322 -7.70 13.04 -26.17
C GLU A 322 -8.38 11.72 -25.76
N GLU A 323 -7.83 10.58 -26.18
CA GLU A 323 -8.33 9.24 -25.84
C GLU A 323 -8.05 8.89 -24.39
N PHE A 324 -6.85 9.22 -23.89
CA PHE A 324 -6.46 9.06 -22.49
C PHE A 324 -7.41 9.83 -21.55
N VAL A 325 -7.65 11.11 -21.82
CA VAL A 325 -8.56 11.94 -20.98
C VAL A 325 -9.98 11.39 -21.00
N ALA A 326 -10.47 10.97 -22.18
CA ALA A 326 -11.81 10.42 -22.30
C ALA A 326 -11.98 9.11 -21.51
N GLU A 327 -10.96 8.24 -21.52
CA GLU A 327 -10.99 6.98 -20.80
C GLU A 327 -11.05 7.22 -19.29
N LEU A 328 -10.05 7.92 -18.73
CA LEU A 328 -9.93 8.17 -17.30
C LEU A 328 -11.12 8.96 -16.71
N ALA A 329 -11.74 9.83 -17.51
CA ALA A 329 -12.92 10.56 -17.06
C ALA A 329 -14.22 9.73 -17.11
N SER A 330 -14.22 8.59 -17.82
CA SER A 330 -15.42 7.77 -18.05
C SER A 330 -15.51 6.55 -17.14
N ASP A 331 -14.38 6.08 -16.62
CA ASP A 331 -14.28 4.90 -15.76
C ASP A 331 -13.80 5.31 -14.37
N ILE A 332 -14.75 5.65 -13.49
CA ILE A 332 -14.47 6.03 -12.10
C ILE A 332 -14.72 4.81 -11.22
N PRO A 333 -13.67 4.16 -10.68
CA PRO A 333 -13.82 2.99 -9.82
C PRO A 333 -14.35 3.37 -8.44
N ASP A 334 -14.79 2.36 -7.68
CA ASP A 334 -15.17 2.55 -6.28
C ASP A 334 -13.98 3.09 -5.47
N HIS A 335 -14.25 4.02 -4.56
CA HIS A 335 -13.21 4.69 -3.77
C HIS A 335 -12.70 3.81 -2.63
N PRO A 336 -11.45 4.03 -2.16
CA PRO A 336 -11.01 3.46 -0.91
C PRO A 336 -11.94 3.85 0.24
N PRO A 337 -12.20 2.96 1.22
CA PRO A 337 -12.98 3.31 2.39
C PRO A 337 -12.39 4.50 3.14
N ASN A 338 -13.25 5.41 3.60
CA ASN A 338 -12.88 6.61 4.36
C ASN A 338 -11.89 7.57 3.66
N PHE A 339 -11.71 7.48 2.34
CA PHE A 339 -10.67 8.23 1.63
C PHE A 339 -10.72 9.75 1.88
N GLU A 340 -11.91 10.34 1.99
CA GLU A 340 -12.05 11.77 2.29
C GLU A 340 -11.38 12.16 3.61
N ARG A 341 -11.55 11.32 4.65
CA ARG A 341 -11.03 11.56 6.00
C ARG A 341 -9.53 11.28 6.05
N VAL A 342 -9.07 10.24 5.36
CA VAL A 342 -7.63 9.95 5.20
C VAL A 342 -6.95 11.12 4.49
N LYS A 343 -7.45 11.55 3.33
CA LYS A 343 -6.87 12.65 2.56
C LYS A 343 -6.87 13.95 3.36
N ARG A 344 -7.97 14.30 4.06
CA ARG A 344 -8.02 15.47 4.97
C ARG A 344 -7.00 15.38 6.11
N THR A 345 -6.70 14.17 6.61
CA THR A 345 -5.68 13.96 7.64
C THR A 345 -4.28 14.19 7.07
N ASN A 346 -3.97 13.59 5.91
CA ASN A 346 -2.64 13.69 5.30
C ASN A 346 -2.31 15.10 4.80
N VAL A 347 -3.30 15.90 4.40
CA VAL A 347 -3.10 17.33 4.09
C VAL A 347 -3.09 18.23 5.34
N GLY A 348 -3.27 17.66 6.55
CA GLY A 348 -3.25 18.37 7.84
C GLY A 348 -4.54 19.09 8.23
N GLN A 349 -5.64 18.92 7.50
CA GLN A 349 -6.93 19.56 7.81
C GLN A 349 -7.69 18.85 8.94
N GLU A 350 -7.39 17.58 9.19
CA GLU A 350 -7.97 16.77 10.27
C GLU A 350 -6.87 16.10 11.10
N SER A 351 -7.15 15.82 12.37
CA SER A 351 -6.29 15.03 13.24
C SER A 351 -7.09 13.84 13.76
N VAL A 352 -6.54 12.66 13.59
CA VAL A 352 -7.15 11.40 14.00
C VAL A 352 -6.36 10.85 15.21
N PRO A 353 -7.04 10.46 16.30
CA PRO A 353 -6.39 9.82 17.44
C PRO A 353 -5.67 8.53 17.02
N ALA A 354 -4.52 8.24 17.63
CA ALA A 354 -3.72 7.07 17.28
C ALA A 354 -4.48 5.74 17.40
N ASP A 355 -5.43 5.64 18.33
CA ASP A 355 -6.28 4.47 18.53
C ASP A 355 -7.40 4.31 17.48
N GLU A 356 -7.67 5.35 16.68
CA GLU A 356 -8.64 5.33 15.57
C GLU A 356 -7.98 5.11 14.20
N LEU A 357 -6.65 5.30 14.08
CA LEU A 357 -5.97 5.26 12.78
C LEU A 357 -6.09 3.89 12.10
N ALA A 358 -5.94 2.81 12.85
CA ALA A 358 -6.03 1.46 12.29
C ALA A 358 -7.43 1.16 11.74
N GLU A 359 -8.50 1.68 12.36
CA GLU A 359 -9.88 1.52 11.90
C GLU A 359 -10.15 2.35 10.65
N LEU A 360 -9.52 3.52 10.54
CA LEU A 360 -9.69 4.43 9.42
C LEU A 360 -9.24 3.81 8.09
N GLU A 361 -8.20 2.97 8.14
CA GLU A 361 -7.58 2.35 6.98
C GLU A 361 -8.16 0.97 6.62
N LEU A 362 -9.19 0.49 7.31
CA LEU A 362 -9.73 -0.85 7.04
C LEU A 362 -10.42 -0.93 5.68
N GLY A 363 -10.15 -2.02 4.97
CA GLY A 363 -10.74 -2.34 3.67
C GLY A 363 -9.74 -2.27 2.51
N PRO A 364 -10.22 -2.54 1.28
CA PRO A 364 -9.40 -2.65 0.09
C PRO A 364 -8.69 -1.33 -0.25
N ASN A 365 -7.68 -1.45 -1.11
CA ASN A 365 -7.05 -0.30 -1.72
C ASN A 365 -7.38 -0.26 -3.21
N ASN A 366 -7.90 0.88 -3.66
CA ASN A 366 -8.36 1.11 -5.02
C ASN A 366 -7.69 2.34 -5.66
N CYS A 367 -6.44 2.67 -5.34
CA CYS A 367 -5.78 3.90 -5.87
C CYS A 367 -5.37 3.84 -7.36
N ALA A 368 -5.33 2.66 -7.98
CA ALA A 368 -5.01 2.49 -9.40
C ALA A 368 -6.26 2.68 -10.28
N ALA A 369 -6.09 3.25 -11.47
CA ALA A 369 -7.14 3.21 -12.50
C ALA A 369 -7.31 1.76 -13.00
N GLU A 370 -8.56 1.37 -13.29
CA GLU A 370 -8.94 0.04 -13.80
C GLU A 370 -8.95 -0.03 -15.33
#